data_AF-A0A938NXI2-F1
#
_entry.id   AF-A0A938NXI2-F1
#
_cell.length_a   1.000
_cell.length_b   1.000
_cell.length_c   1.000
_cell.angle_alpha   90.00
_cell.angle_beta   90.00
_cell.angle_gamma   90.00
#
_symmetry.space_group_name_H-M   'P 1'
#
loop_
_entity.id
_entity.type
_entity.pdbx_description
1 polymer ?
#
loop_
_entity_poly.entity_id
_entity_poly.type
_entity_poly.pdbx_seq_one_letter_code
_entity_poly.pdbx_strand_id
1 'polypeptide(L)'
;MSANNYNPCKEDYEFQVFPKSGILFTNMNKNLRNIKDILNKEADENEINLRTYLLSSIQLNDKKFIQNGCAPNWQGNYITLCTCKHMMRTAEENPENWENKWIAGLLYKDENSAYLVYLMKIKKAFESMFDLWKNLDEDTKISKSARKNKFGDLFEPKIDKIDIKDIESQVNPCNYYPPCNEHVHIHSWYFDIHSYYNGKYSVYLLGNNENSFIYNEKMIVVNHPERKKFTQGAYGKKWTSNKFIENIELEK
;
A
#
# COMPACT_ATOMS: atom_id res chain seq x y z
N MET A 1 -31.53 12.54 17.95
CA MET A 1 -31.76 11.49 16.92
C MET A 1 -31.40 12.12 15.58
N SER A 2 -30.16 11.95 15.11
CA SER A 2 -29.69 12.54 13.86
C SER A 2 -30.15 11.69 12.68
N ALA A 3 -30.68 12.34 11.65
CA ALA A 3 -31.02 11.71 10.38
C ALA A 3 -29.86 10.82 9.89
N ASN A 4 -30.19 9.58 9.51
CA ASN A 4 -29.28 8.66 8.84
C ASN A 4 -28.86 9.30 7.51
N ASN A 5 -27.76 10.05 7.52
CA ASN A 5 -27.10 10.53 6.31
C ASN A 5 -26.47 9.32 5.62
N TYR A 6 -27.29 8.62 4.83
CA TYR A 6 -26.83 7.57 3.95
C TYR A 6 -25.84 8.18 2.94
N ASN A 7 -24.56 7.82 3.06
CA ASN A 7 -23.51 8.20 2.12
C ASN A 7 -23.16 6.96 1.28
N PRO A 8 -23.84 6.75 0.13
CA PRO A 8 -23.55 5.62 -0.74
C PRO A 8 -22.12 5.73 -1.28
N CYS A 9 -21.46 4.59 -1.43
CA CYS A 9 -20.23 4.56 -2.22
C CYS A 9 -20.57 4.89 -3.68
N LYS A 10 -19.68 5.57 -4.40
CA LYS A 10 -19.90 5.94 -5.81
C LYS A 10 -19.75 4.77 -6.77
N GLU A 11 -19.13 3.68 -6.32
CA GLU A 11 -18.73 2.56 -7.17
C GLU A 11 -19.31 1.26 -6.62
N ASP A 12 -19.98 0.50 -7.50
CA ASP A 12 -20.58 -0.80 -7.23
C ASP A 12 -19.64 -1.97 -7.58
N TYR A 13 -18.32 -1.72 -7.61
CA TYR A 13 -17.37 -2.80 -7.89
C TYR A 13 -17.31 -3.79 -6.72
N GLU A 14 -17.27 -5.07 -7.05
CA GLU A 14 -17.11 -6.15 -6.07
C GLU A 14 -15.68 -6.19 -5.49
N PHE A 15 -14.69 -5.70 -6.24
CA PHE A 15 -13.26 -5.69 -5.89
C PHE A 15 -12.57 -4.42 -6.43
N GLN A 16 -11.42 -4.07 -5.87
CA GLN A 16 -10.61 -2.95 -6.36
C GLN A 16 -10.05 -3.28 -7.75
N VAL A 17 -10.46 -2.51 -8.76
CA VAL A 17 -10.03 -2.72 -10.15
C VAL A 17 -8.59 -2.28 -10.38
N PHE A 18 -7.79 -3.03 -11.12
CA PHE A 18 -6.48 -2.55 -11.58
C PHE A 18 -6.63 -1.30 -12.46
N PRO A 19 -5.66 -0.35 -12.43
CA PRO A 19 -5.77 0.88 -13.21
C PRO A 19 -5.84 0.55 -14.70
N LYS A 20 -6.60 1.35 -15.46
CA LYS A 20 -6.78 1.19 -16.92
C LYS A 20 -6.01 2.23 -17.74
N SER A 21 -5.37 3.18 -17.08
CA SER A 21 -4.64 4.30 -17.67
C SER A 21 -3.62 4.86 -16.67
N GLY A 22 -2.72 5.73 -17.14
CA GLY A 22 -1.71 6.39 -16.32
C GLY A 22 -0.39 5.64 -16.24
N ILE A 23 0.55 6.20 -15.48
CA ILE A 23 1.93 5.68 -15.31
C ILE A 23 1.89 4.30 -14.66
N LEU A 24 1.07 4.10 -13.63
CA LEU A 24 0.98 2.81 -12.94
C LEU A 24 0.43 1.70 -13.85
N PHE A 25 -0.47 2.04 -14.78
CA PHE A 25 -0.92 1.11 -15.82
C PHE A 25 0.20 0.78 -16.82
N THR A 26 0.99 1.79 -17.25
CA THR A 26 2.18 1.57 -18.10
C THR A 26 3.25 0.71 -17.41
N ASN A 27 3.28 0.75 -16.08
CA ASN A 27 4.14 -0.06 -15.22
C ASN A 27 3.52 -1.40 -14.79
N MET A 28 2.30 -1.70 -15.24
CA MET A 28 1.66 -2.96 -14.96
C MET A 28 2.31 -4.08 -15.78
N ASN A 29 2.54 -5.23 -15.15
CA ASN A 29 3.06 -6.44 -15.80
C ASN A 29 4.42 -6.22 -16.51
N LYS A 30 5.27 -5.34 -15.96
CA LYS A 30 6.65 -5.18 -16.44
C LYS A 30 7.36 -6.55 -16.38
N ASN A 31 8.05 -6.90 -17.45
CA ASN A 31 8.73 -8.18 -17.50
C ASN A 31 9.88 -8.24 -16.47
N LEU A 32 10.25 -9.47 -16.10
CA LEU A 32 11.28 -9.74 -15.09
C LEU A 32 12.61 -9.05 -15.39
N ARG A 33 13.03 -9.02 -16.67
CA ARG A 33 14.28 -8.39 -17.09
C ARG A 33 14.28 -6.91 -16.74
N ASN A 34 13.22 -6.18 -17.07
CA ASN A 34 13.11 -4.75 -16.75
C ASN A 34 13.17 -4.48 -15.25
N ILE A 35 12.53 -5.32 -14.43
CA ILE A 35 12.60 -5.17 -12.96
C ILE A 35 14.03 -5.40 -12.46
N LYS A 36 14.71 -6.45 -12.94
CA LYS A 36 16.10 -6.72 -12.54
C LYS A 36 17.02 -5.58 -12.97
N ASP A 37 16.88 -5.06 -14.19
CA ASP A 37 17.68 -3.94 -14.69
C ASP A 37 17.51 -2.68 -13.82
N ILE A 38 16.27 -2.36 -13.43
CA ILE A 38 15.96 -1.21 -12.55
C ILE A 38 16.57 -1.41 -11.16
N LEU A 39 16.37 -2.59 -10.55
CA LEU A 39 16.88 -2.87 -9.21
C LEU A 39 18.42 -2.96 -9.17
N ASN A 40 19.06 -3.51 -10.21
CA ASN A 40 20.52 -3.55 -10.30
C ASN A 40 21.11 -2.15 -10.40
N LYS A 41 20.56 -1.30 -11.27
CA LYS A 41 21.02 0.08 -11.42
C LYS A 41 20.97 0.85 -10.09
N GLU A 42 19.90 0.68 -9.32
CA GLU A 42 19.79 1.32 -8.01
C GLU A 42 20.69 0.67 -6.94
N ALA A 43 20.99 -0.63 -7.05
CA ALA A 43 21.85 -1.35 -6.12
C ALA A 43 23.32 -0.94 -6.24
N ASP A 44 23.75 -0.63 -7.46
CA ASP A 44 25.09 -0.09 -7.73
C ASP A 44 25.27 1.32 -7.12
N GLU A 45 24.17 2.06 -6.95
CA GLU A 45 24.17 3.41 -6.40
C GLU A 45 24.01 3.42 -4.86
N ASN A 46 23.29 2.46 -4.27
CA ASN A 46 23.04 2.37 -2.82
C ASN A 46 22.69 0.93 -2.37
N GLU A 47 22.91 0.59 -1.10
CA GLU A 47 22.33 -0.62 -0.52
C GLU A 47 20.81 -0.49 -0.45
N ILE A 48 20.11 -1.12 -1.39
CA ILE A 48 18.65 -1.11 -1.44
C ILE A 48 18.10 -1.90 -0.25
N ASN A 49 17.36 -1.19 0.59
CA ASN A 49 16.57 -1.77 1.65
C ASN A 49 15.17 -2.13 1.12
N LEU A 50 14.91 -3.42 0.97
CA LEU A 50 13.63 -3.96 0.53
C LEU A 50 12.90 -4.65 1.68
N ARG A 51 11.60 -4.41 1.83
CA ARG A 51 10.73 -5.15 2.74
C ARG A 51 9.72 -5.99 1.96
N THR A 52 9.60 -7.26 2.31
CA THR A 52 8.59 -8.17 1.74
C THR A 52 7.51 -8.48 2.78
N TYR A 53 6.26 -8.61 2.36
CA TYR A 53 5.20 -9.13 3.21
C TYR A 53 4.09 -9.84 2.43
N LEU A 54 3.38 -10.75 3.09
CA LEU A 54 2.20 -11.41 2.52
C LEU A 54 0.94 -10.56 2.64
N LEU A 55 0.25 -10.42 1.51
CA LEU A 55 -1.05 -9.80 1.35
C LEU A 55 -2.16 -10.79 1.70
N SER A 56 -3.08 -10.38 2.56
CA SER A 56 -4.28 -11.15 2.92
C SER A 56 -5.53 -10.69 2.17
N SER A 57 -5.47 -9.50 1.57
CA SER A 57 -6.59 -8.85 0.88
C SER A 57 -6.70 -9.23 -0.59
N ILE A 58 -5.68 -9.89 -1.14
CA ILE A 58 -5.64 -10.33 -2.53
C ILE A 58 -5.81 -11.85 -2.60
N GLN A 59 -6.61 -12.29 -3.57
CA GLN A 59 -6.83 -13.70 -3.89
C GLN A 59 -6.45 -13.97 -5.35
N LEU A 60 -6.11 -15.21 -5.64
CA LEU A 60 -5.94 -15.68 -7.02
C LEU A 60 -7.24 -16.32 -7.49
N ASN A 61 -7.81 -15.80 -8.57
CA ASN A 61 -8.91 -16.43 -9.29
C ASN A 61 -8.45 -16.75 -10.70
N ASP A 62 -8.36 -18.05 -11.01
CA ASP A 62 -7.68 -18.58 -12.19
C ASP A 62 -6.23 -18.08 -12.33
N LYS A 63 -6.01 -17.12 -13.23
CA LYS A 63 -4.71 -16.48 -13.50
C LYS A 63 -4.62 -15.05 -12.98
N LYS A 64 -5.72 -14.49 -12.50
CA LYS A 64 -5.84 -13.06 -12.17
C LYS A 64 -5.89 -12.84 -10.67
N PHE A 65 -5.27 -11.75 -10.23
CA PHE A 65 -5.40 -11.30 -8.87
C PHE A 65 -6.70 -10.50 -8.68
N ILE A 66 -7.37 -10.73 -7.56
CA ILE A 66 -8.57 -10.00 -7.13
C ILE A 66 -8.29 -9.37 -5.78
N GLN A 67 -8.46 -8.06 -5.67
CA GLN A 67 -8.25 -7.29 -4.44
C GLN A 67 -9.56 -6.95 -3.77
N ASN A 68 -9.79 -7.56 -2.62
CA ASN A 68 -11.01 -7.41 -1.83
C ASN A 68 -10.84 -6.39 -0.68
N GLY A 69 -9.64 -5.86 -0.47
CA GLY A 69 -9.34 -4.87 0.57
C GLY A 69 -9.02 -3.48 0.03
N CYS A 70 -8.75 -2.56 0.95
CA CYS A 70 -8.43 -1.17 0.61
C CYS A 70 -6.94 -0.96 0.30
N ALA A 71 -6.04 -1.74 0.92
CA ALA A 71 -4.60 -1.57 0.80
C ALA A 71 -3.87 -2.85 0.34
N PRO A 72 -2.81 -2.74 -0.48
CA PRO A 72 -2.37 -1.52 -1.18
C PRO A 72 -3.46 -0.96 -2.10
N ASN A 73 -3.54 0.36 -2.22
CA ASN A 73 -4.45 1.02 -3.16
C ASN A 73 -3.65 1.55 -4.35
N TRP A 74 -4.06 1.19 -5.56
CA TRP A 74 -3.41 1.60 -6.82
C TRP A 74 -4.22 2.60 -7.65
N GLN A 75 -5.34 3.11 -7.13
CA GLN A 75 -6.10 4.17 -7.79
C GLN A 75 -5.33 5.50 -7.77
N GLY A 76 -5.66 6.41 -8.68
CA GLY A 76 -5.03 7.73 -8.70
C GLY A 76 -3.54 7.70 -9.07
N ASN A 77 -3.11 6.69 -9.84
CA ASN A 77 -1.76 6.60 -10.40
C ASN A 77 -0.61 6.39 -9.38
N TYR A 78 -0.92 6.15 -8.10
CA TYR A 78 0.06 5.86 -7.05
C TYR A 78 -0.31 4.60 -6.29
N ILE A 79 0.69 3.85 -5.84
CA ILE A 79 0.51 2.85 -4.79
C ILE A 79 0.56 3.56 -3.45
N THR A 80 -0.42 3.31 -2.58
CA THR A 80 -0.43 3.79 -1.18
C THR A 80 -0.56 2.63 -0.20
N LEU A 81 0.08 2.77 0.96
CA LEU A 81 -0.07 1.86 2.10
C LEU A 81 -0.57 2.65 3.31
N CYS A 82 -1.89 2.78 3.41
CA CYS A 82 -2.54 3.59 4.45
C CYS A 82 -3.22 2.75 5.54
N THR A 83 -3.85 1.63 5.18
CA THR A 83 -4.73 0.86 6.09
C THR A 83 -4.23 -0.56 6.38
N CYS A 84 -3.01 -0.91 5.95
CA CYS A 84 -2.45 -2.26 6.14
C CYS A 84 -1.01 -2.28 6.68
N LYS A 85 -0.65 -3.33 7.42
CA LYS A 85 0.71 -3.52 7.96
C LYS A 85 1.15 -2.35 8.86
N HIS A 86 0.24 -1.86 9.69
CA HIS A 86 0.48 -0.81 10.68
C HIS A 86 1.81 -0.94 11.43
N MET A 87 2.10 -2.11 12.01
CA MET A 87 3.36 -2.39 12.71
C MET A 87 4.60 -2.32 11.79
N MET A 88 4.50 -2.79 10.54
CA MET A 88 5.60 -2.63 9.59
C MET A 88 5.91 -1.17 9.37
N ARG A 89 4.89 -0.31 9.27
CA ARG A 89 5.07 1.13 8.98
C ARG A 89 5.65 1.91 10.17
N THR A 90 5.68 1.35 11.39
CA THR A 90 6.40 1.93 12.54
C THR A 90 7.86 1.46 12.65
N ALA A 91 8.36 0.69 11.68
CA ALA A 91 9.66 0.03 11.80
C ALA A 91 10.88 0.92 11.54
N GLU A 92 10.67 2.17 11.17
CA GLU A 92 11.73 3.16 10.96
C GLU A 92 11.66 4.21 12.05
N GLU A 93 12.80 4.84 12.35
CA GLU A 93 12.86 5.80 13.44
C GLU A 93 12.01 7.04 13.15
N ASN A 94 12.16 7.58 11.94
CA ASN A 94 11.45 8.73 11.44
C ASN A 94 10.82 8.41 10.07
N PRO A 95 9.79 9.16 9.63
CA PRO A 95 9.16 8.98 8.33
C PRO A 95 10.14 9.04 7.15
N GLU A 96 11.06 10.01 7.13
CA GLU A 96 12.02 10.20 6.03
C GLU A 96 12.93 8.98 5.81
N ASN A 97 13.15 8.16 6.84
CA ASN A 97 13.92 6.92 6.72
C ASN A 97 13.21 5.85 5.88
N TRP A 98 11.93 6.04 5.54
CA TRP A 98 11.24 5.20 4.56
C TRP A 98 11.52 5.59 3.11
N GLU A 99 11.93 6.82 2.85
CA GLU A 99 12.11 7.31 1.47
C GLU A 99 13.18 6.50 0.75
N ASN A 100 12.96 6.25 -0.55
CA ASN A 100 13.79 5.41 -1.41
C ASN A 100 13.86 3.92 -1.03
N LYS A 101 13.22 3.47 0.06
CA LYS A 101 13.09 2.04 0.35
C LYS A 101 12.07 1.37 -0.57
N TRP A 102 12.24 0.08 -0.75
CA TRP A 102 11.35 -0.74 -1.58
C TRP A 102 10.44 -1.61 -0.72
N ILE A 103 9.22 -1.82 -1.17
CA ILE A 103 8.27 -2.75 -0.57
C ILE A 103 7.71 -3.68 -1.64
N ALA A 104 7.81 -4.99 -1.41
CA ALA A 104 7.16 -6.01 -2.23
C ALA A 104 5.98 -6.62 -1.47
N GLY A 105 4.79 -6.49 -2.05
CA GLY A 105 3.61 -7.21 -1.58
C GLY A 105 3.46 -8.53 -2.33
N LEU A 106 3.35 -9.60 -1.55
CA LEU A 106 3.40 -10.97 -2.04
C LEU A 106 2.08 -11.69 -1.78
N LEU A 107 1.64 -12.54 -2.71
CA LEU A 107 0.54 -13.47 -2.50
C LEU A 107 1.11 -14.88 -2.31
N TYR A 108 0.67 -15.57 -1.26
CA TYR A 108 1.15 -16.93 -0.98
C TYR A 108 0.90 -17.86 -2.17
N LYS A 109 1.94 -18.60 -2.59
CA LYS A 109 1.85 -19.66 -3.60
C LYS A 109 2.00 -21.03 -2.93
N ASP A 110 3.12 -21.24 -2.23
CA ASP A 110 3.40 -22.46 -1.48
C ASP A 110 4.36 -22.17 -0.30
N GLU A 111 4.85 -23.23 0.37
CA GLU A 111 5.72 -23.10 1.54
C GLU A 111 7.00 -22.29 1.31
N ASN A 112 7.53 -22.32 0.08
CA ASN A 112 8.83 -21.74 -0.26
C ASN A 112 8.71 -20.61 -1.28
N SER A 113 7.53 -20.33 -1.81
CA SER A 113 7.36 -19.34 -2.86
C SER A 113 6.09 -18.51 -2.70
N ALA A 114 6.12 -17.30 -3.27
CA ALA A 114 4.99 -16.40 -3.30
C ALA A 114 4.96 -15.66 -4.65
N TYR A 115 3.78 -15.31 -5.13
CA TYR A 115 3.62 -14.45 -6.30
C TYR A 115 3.90 -12.99 -5.93
N LEU A 116 4.65 -12.29 -6.78
CA LEU A 116 4.80 -10.84 -6.67
C LEU A 116 3.52 -10.17 -7.17
N VAL A 117 2.83 -9.43 -6.30
CA VAL A 117 1.62 -8.67 -6.70
C VAL A 117 1.96 -7.22 -6.97
N TYR A 118 2.83 -6.62 -6.17
CA TYR A 118 3.35 -5.29 -6.45
C TYR A 118 4.76 -5.11 -5.89
N LEU A 119 5.48 -4.17 -6.48
CA LEU A 119 6.78 -3.69 -6.04
C LEU A 119 6.75 -2.17 -6.04
N MET A 120 6.91 -1.54 -4.88
CA MET A 120 6.76 -0.10 -4.69
C MET A 120 8.06 0.50 -4.17
N LYS A 121 8.64 1.47 -4.88
CA LYS A 121 9.62 2.38 -4.29
C LYS A 121 8.90 3.49 -3.56
N ILE A 122 9.28 3.77 -2.32
CA ILE A 122 8.64 4.82 -1.53
C ILE A 122 9.17 6.19 -1.99
N LYS A 123 8.25 7.05 -2.42
CA LYS A 123 8.54 8.45 -2.74
C LYS A 123 8.61 9.30 -1.48
N LYS A 124 7.63 9.12 -0.59
CA LYS A 124 7.47 9.92 0.62
C LYS A 124 6.70 9.15 1.68
N ALA A 125 7.01 9.41 2.94
CA ALA A 125 6.24 8.95 4.08
C ALA A 125 5.68 10.13 4.87
N PHE A 126 4.53 9.94 5.50
CA PHE A 126 3.80 10.99 6.21
C PHE A 126 3.41 10.51 7.61
N GLU A 127 3.51 11.38 8.62
CA GLU A 127 3.13 11.04 9.99
C GLU A 127 1.62 10.94 10.18
N SER A 128 0.87 11.71 9.40
CA SER A 128 -0.59 11.77 9.48
C SER A 128 -1.27 11.59 8.11
N MET A 129 -2.53 11.12 8.14
CA MET A 129 -3.37 11.03 6.94
C MET A 129 -3.65 12.43 6.37
N PHE A 130 -3.73 13.44 7.23
CA PHE A 130 -3.88 14.84 6.85
C PHE A 130 -2.71 15.34 6.01
N ASP A 131 -1.48 15.05 6.40
CA ASP A 131 -0.29 15.45 5.64
C ASP A 131 -0.24 14.77 4.28
N LEU A 132 -0.51 13.46 4.23
CA LEU A 132 -0.64 12.74 2.97
C LEU A 132 -1.73 13.39 2.09
N TRP A 133 -2.92 13.62 2.65
CA TRP A 133 -4.04 14.23 1.93
C TRP A 133 -3.65 15.57 1.29
N LYS A 134 -3.01 16.46 2.04
CA LYS A 134 -2.57 17.77 1.54
C LYS A 134 -1.56 17.70 0.39
N ASN A 135 -0.76 16.63 0.33
CA ASN A 135 0.31 16.47 -0.65
C ASN A 135 -0.15 15.76 -1.93
N LEU A 136 -1.44 15.42 -2.06
CA LEU A 136 -2.01 14.79 -3.25
C LEU A 136 -2.81 15.78 -4.09
N ASP A 137 -2.83 15.56 -5.40
CA ASP A 137 -3.74 16.25 -6.31
C ASP A 137 -5.19 15.81 -6.11
N GLU A 138 -6.14 16.61 -6.60
CA GLU A 138 -7.57 16.38 -6.39
C GLU A 138 -8.07 15.06 -7.01
N ASP A 139 -7.56 14.67 -8.18
CA ASP A 139 -7.98 13.43 -8.83
C ASP A 139 -7.53 12.22 -8.01
N THR A 140 -6.30 12.25 -7.52
CA THR A 140 -5.77 11.24 -6.61
C THR A 140 -6.57 11.17 -5.32
N LYS A 141 -6.88 12.30 -4.67
CA LYS A 141 -7.73 12.36 -3.47
C LYS A 141 -9.10 11.73 -3.72
N ILE A 142 -9.76 12.09 -4.82
CA ILE A 142 -11.09 11.58 -5.16
C ILE A 142 -11.06 10.07 -5.34
N SER A 143 -10.09 9.57 -6.11
CA SER A 143 -9.99 8.15 -6.45
C SER A 143 -9.65 7.25 -5.25
N LYS A 144 -8.92 7.78 -4.27
CA LYS A 144 -8.51 7.06 -3.05
C LYS A 144 -9.40 7.33 -1.85
N SER A 145 -10.39 8.21 -1.94
CA SER A 145 -11.23 8.61 -0.81
C SER A 145 -12.14 7.48 -0.33
N ALA A 146 -11.97 7.03 0.91
CA ALA A 146 -12.85 6.07 1.58
C ALA A 146 -14.29 6.61 1.76
N ARG A 147 -14.48 7.93 1.71
CA ARG A 147 -15.80 8.57 1.74
C ARG A 147 -16.58 8.37 0.42
N LYS A 148 -15.87 8.15 -0.68
CA LYS A 148 -16.44 8.05 -2.03
C LYS A 148 -16.33 6.64 -2.60
N ASN A 149 -15.33 5.87 -2.18
CA ASN A 149 -15.00 4.58 -2.74
C ASN A 149 -14.93 3.51 -1.64
N LYS A 150 -15.60 2.37 -1.89
CA LYS A 150 -15.60 1.20 -1.02
C LYS A 150 -14.19 0.71 -0.68
N PHE A 151 -13.27 0.79 -1.63
CA PHE A 151 -11.86 0.38 -1.50
C PHE A 151 -10.88 1.56 -1.35
N GLY A 152 -11.40 2.77 -1.12
CA GLY A 152 -10.56 3.94 -0.86
C GLY A 152 -9.76 3.76 0.43
N ASP A 153 -8.50 4.19 0.46
CA ASP A 153 -7.61 4.06 1.63
C ASP A 153 -7.24 5.40 2.26
N LEU A 154 -7.82 6.51 1.77
CA LEU A 154 -7.66 7.85 2.34
C LEU A 154 -8.94 8.33 3.01
N PHE A 155 -8.81 8.83 4.24
CA PHE A 155 -9.91 9.46 4.96
C PHE A 155 -9.85 10.98 4.78
N GLU A 156 -10.97 11.58 4.37
CA GLU A 156 -11.04 13.01 4.11
C GLU A 156 -11.04 13.79 5.44
N PRO A 157 -10.08 14.71 5.67
CA PRO A 157 -10.03 15.51 6.88
C PRO A 157 -11.09 16.61 6.91
N LYS A 158 -11.63 16.90 8.10
CA LYS A 158 -12.40 18.12 8.40
C LYS A 158 -11.41 19.24 8.67
N ILE A 159 -11.02 19.96 7.63
CA ILE A 159 -9.92 20.94 7.66
C ILE A 159 -10.07 21.97 8.79
N ASP A 160 -11.30 22.37 9.12
CA ASP A 160 -11.65 23.30 10.20
C ASP A 160 -11.40 22.75 11.61
N LYS A 161 -11.23 21.43 11.76
CA LYS A 161 -11.02 20.76 13.06
C LYS A 161 -9.59 20.33 13.34
N ILE A 162 -8.72 20.42 12.34
CA ILE A 162 -7.35 19.95 12.46
C ILE A 162 -6.44 21.11 12.86
N ASP A 163 -5.77 20.94 14.00
CA ASP A 163 -4.62 21.78 14.35
C ASP A 163 -3.38 21.21 13.65
N ILE A 164 -2.83 22.00 12.71
CA ILE A 164 -1.68 21.61 11.90
C ILE A 164 -0.38 21.49 12.71
N LYS A 165 -0.35 21.99 13.95
CA LYS A 165 0.83 21.93 14.82
C LYS A 165 0.78 20.80 15.85
N ASP A 166 -0.35 20.11 15.94
CA ASP A 166 -0.57 19.05 16.93
C ASP A 166 -0.82 17.71 16.24
N ILE A 167 0.11 16.77 16.43
CA ILE A 167 0.00 15.42 15.85
C ILE A 167 -1.24 14.68 16.38
N GLU A 168 -1.62 14.89 17.65
CA GLU A 168 -2.78 14.23 18.24
C GLU A 168 -4.07 14.69 17.55
N SER A 169 -4.17 15.99 17.25
CA SER A 169 -5.25 16.53 16.42
C SER A 169 -5.29 15.91 15.02
N GLN A 170 -4.13 15.72 14.39
CA GLN A 170 -4.03 15.16 13.05
C GLN A 170 -4.30 13.65 12.97
N VAL A 171 -4.04 12.90 14.03
CA VAL A 171 -4.32 11.46 14.12
C VAL A 171 -5.63 11.13 14.84
N ASN A 172 -6.44 12.14 15.19
CA ASN A 172 -7.74 11.94 15.83
C ASN A 172 -8.82 11.60 14.78
N PRO A 173 -9.41 10.38 14.81
CA PRO A 173 -10.43 9.98 13.84
C PRO A 173 -11.67 10.89 13.81
N CYS A 174 -12.01 11.56 14.92
CA CYS A 174 -13.14 12.50 14.98
C CYS A 174 -12.96 13.72 14.07
N ASN A 175 -11.72 14.03 13.70
CA ASN A 175 -11.34 15.11 12.79
C ASN A 175 -11.43 14.70 11.31
N TYR A 176 -11.94 13.51 11.00
CA TYR A 176 -12.13 13.03 9.64
C TYR A 176 -13.61 12.74 9.35
N TYR A 177 -14.00 12.82 8.08
CA TYR A 177 -15.30 12.34 7.65
C TYR A 177 -15.33 10.81 7.69
N PRO A 178 -16.46 10.20 8.12
CA PRO A 178 -16.61 8.75 8.06
C PRO A 178 -16.57 8.27 6.59
N PRO A 179 -16.13 7.03 6.34
CA PRO A 179 -16.15 6.45 5.01
C PRO A 179 -17.59 6.22 4.51
N CYS A 180 -17.75 5.85 3.23
CA CYS A 180 -19.06 5.45 2.71
C CYS A 180 -19.54 4.14 3.36
N ASN A 181 -20.86 3.91 3.31
CA ASN A 181 -21.49 2.85 4.11
C ASN A 181 -21.04 1.42 3.78
N GLU A 182 -20.52 1.18 2.57
CA GLU A 182 -20.07 -0.15 2.14
C GLU A 182 -18.55 -0.32 2.22
N HIS A 183 -17.85 0.67 2.79
CA HIS A 183 -16.40 0.66 2.90
C HIS A 183 -15.91 -0.58 3.67
N VAL A 184 -14.84 -1.21 3.17
CA VAL A 184 -14.37 -2.51 3.69
C VAL A 184 -13.96 -2.45 5.16
N HIS A 185 -13.54 -1.28 5.66
CA HIS A 185 -13.22 -1.06 7.08
C HIS A 185 -14.27 -0.20 7.82
N ILE A 186 -15.55 -0.21 7.41
CA ILE A 186 -16.59 0.65 8.02
C ILE A 186 -16.69 0.56 9.55
N HIS A 187 -16.37 -0.58 10.14
CA HIS A 187 -16.40 -0.79 11.60
C HIS A 187 -15.06 -0.61 12.30
N SER A 188 -13.97 -0.36 11.57
CA SER A 188 -12.61 -0.29 12.12
C SER A 188 -11.75 0.84 11.56
N TRP A 189 -12.30 1.70 10.70
CA TRP A 189 -11.57 2.75 9.99
C TRP A 189 -10.84 3.74 10.91
N TYR A 190 -11.35 3.94 12.13
CA TYR A 190 -10.70 4.80 13.12
C TYR A 190 -9.32 4.26 13.54
N PHE A 191 -9.11 2.93 13.52
CA PHE A 191 -7.79 2.34 13.75
C PHE A 191 -6.83 2.59 12.60
N ASP A 192 -7.32 2.77 11.38
CA ASP A 192 -6.46 3.10 10.23
C ASP A 192 -5.89 4.52 10.32
N ILE A 193 -6.59 5.42 11.03
CA ILE A 193 -6.15 6.79 11.28
C ILE A 193 -5.27 6.86 12.54
N HIS A 194 -5.71 6.23 13.63
CA HIS A 194 -5.08 6.28 14.95
C HIS A 194 -4.35 4.96 15.27
N SER A 195 -3.43 4.59 14.39
CA SER A 195 -2.64 3.37 14.52
C SER A 195 -1.35 3.63 15.28
N TYR A 196 -1.24 3.16 16.54
CA TYR A 196 -0.08 3.41 17.41
C TYR A 196 0.56 2.11 17.90
N TYR A 197 1.85 1.93 17.61
CA TYR A 197 2.62 0.73 17.95
C TYR A 197 4.04 1.10 18.40
N ASN A 198 4.51 0.47 19.48
CA ASN A 198 5.85 0.68 20.06
C ASN A 198 6.23 2.16 20.28
N GLY A 199 5.29 2.95 20.76
CA GLY A 199 5.54 4.36 21.05
C GLY A 199 5.49 5.28 19.82
N LYS A 200 4.99 4.82 18.67
CA LYS A 200 4.94 5.59 17.42
C LYS A 200 3.65 5.38 16.65
N TYR A 201 3.20 6.42 15.96
CA TYR A 201 2.15 6.31 14.95
C TYR A 201 2.67 5.63 13.69
N SER A 202 1.83 4.80 13.07
CA SER A 202 2.13 4.21 11.76
C SER A 202 2.14 5.29 10.69
N VAL A 203 3.28 5.46 10.02
CA VAL A 203 3.37 6.40 8.90
C VAL A 203 2.53 5.93 7.71
N TYR A 204 2.14 6.86 6.84
CA TYR A 204 1.45 6.60 5.58
C TYR A 204 2.46 6.68 4.44
N LEU A 205 2.50 5.65 3.59
CA LEU A 205 3.52 5.53 2.54
C LEU A 205 2.92 5.81 1.17
N LEU A 206 3.56 6.70 0.42
CA LEU A 206 3.23 7.03 -0.96
C LEU A 206 4.33 6.50 -1.90
N GLY A 207 3.95 5.66 -2.86
CA GLY A 207 4.84 5.13 -3.87
C GLY A 207 5.29 6.17 -4.89
N ASN A 208 6.49 6.00 -5.43
CA ASN A 208 6.96 6.68 -6.63
C ASN A 208 6.31 5.98 -7.83
N ASN A 209 5.44 6.67 -8.56
CA ASN A 209 4.69 6.09 -9.68
C ASN A 209 5.59 5.60 -10.83
N GLU A 210 6.71 6.28 -11.12
CA GLU A 210 7.66 5.88 -12.16
C GLU A 210 8.43 4.61 -11.79
N ASN A 211 8.69 4.41 -10.49
CA ASN A 211 9.42 3.26 -9.93
C ASN A 211 8.53 2.38 -9.03
N SER A 212 7.27 2.22 -9.42
CA SER A 212 6.34 1.29 -8.79
C SER A 212 5.64 0.46 -9.84
N PHE A 213 5.49 -0.82 -9.56
CA PHE A 213 5.01 -1.85 -10.48
C PHE A 213 3.91 -2.66 -9.81
N ILE A 214 2.91 -3.02 -10.60
CA ILE A 214 1.79 -3.86 -10.20
C ILE A 214 1.67 -5.01 -11.18
N TYR A 215 1.19 -6.15 -10.70
CA TYR A 215 0.91 -7.32 -11.51
C TYR A 215 -0.55 -7.65 -11.30
N ASN A 216 -1.29 -7.84 -12.40
CA ASN A 216 -2.68 -8.28 -12.32
C ASN A 216 -2.83 -9.79 -12.55
N GLU A 217 -1.72 -10.47 -12.84
CA GLU A 217 -1.64 -11.90 -13.12
C GLU A 217 -0.37 -12.50 -12.48
N LYS A 218 -0.36 -13.82 -12.31
CA LYS A 218 0.75 -14.57 -11.70
C LYS A 218 1.98 -14.69 -12.61
N MET A 219 2.70 -13.58 -12.81
CA MET A 219 3.85 -13.53 -13.73
C MET A 219 5.20 -13.81 -13.07
N ILE A 220 5.40 -13.34 -11.84
CA ILE A 220 6.70 -13.40 -11.15
C ILE A 220 6.51 -14.15 -9.83
N VAL A 221 7.41 -15.10 -9.60
CA VAL A 221 7.53 -15.84 -8.35
C VAL A 221 8.72 -15.31 -7.58
N VAL A 222 8.54 -15.14 -6.27
CA VAL A 222 9.59 -14.84 -5.30
C VAL A 222 9.83 -16.08 -4.46
N ASN A 223 11.00 -16.68 -4.62
CA ASN A 223 11.45 -17.84 -3.86
C ASN A 223 12.06 -17.39 -2.52
N HIS A 224 11.77 -18.12 -1.45
CA HIS A 224 12.37 -17.87 -0.15
C HIS A 224 13.49 -18.88 0.11
N PRO A 225 14.77 -18.46 0.08
CA PRO A 225 15.89 -19.40 0.12
C PRO A 225 15.98 -20.17 1.45
N GLU A 226 15.49 -19.60 2.55
CA GLU A 226 15.72 -20.15 3.90
C GLU A 226 14.67 -21.16 4.41
N ARG A 227 13.77 -21.71 3.57
CA ARG A 227 12.73 -22.71 3.96
C ARG A 227 11.93 -22.40 5.24
N LYS A 228 11.86 -21.11 5.61
CA LYS A 228 11.03 -20.62 6.72
C LYS A 228 9.77 -20.06 6.08
N LYS A 229 8.62 -20.66 6.43
CA LYS A 229 7.27 -20.26 5.99
C LYS A 229 7.23 -18.75 5.75
N PHE A 230 6.70 -18.32 4.60
CA PHE A 230 6.27 -16.93 4.45
C PHE A 230 5.23 -16.66 5.54
N THR A 231 5.66 -16.11 6.67
CA THR A 231 4.76 -15.72 7.74
C THR A 231 4.27 -14.31 7.44
N GLN A 232 3.03 -14.02 7.81
CA GLN A 232 2.50 -12.66 7.82
C GLN A 232 3.11 -11.83 8.98
N GLY A 233 4.43 -11.93 9.18
CA GLY A 233 5.13 -11.26 10.27
C GLY A 233 4.80 -9.77 10.32
N ALA A 234 4.66 -9.25 11.54
CA ALA A 234 4.21 -7.90 11.82
C ALA A 234 4.99 -6.81 11.07
N TYR A 235 6.30 -7.02 10.87
CA TYR A 235 7.22 -6.03 10.28
C TYR A 235 7.64 -6.31 8.83
N GLY A 236 7.08 -7.35 8.21
CA GLY A 236 7.64 -7.91 6.98
C GLY A 236 9.04 -8.49 7.18
N LYS A 237 9.63 -9.02 6.11
CA LYS A 237 11.03 -9.50 6.09
C LYS A 237 11.89 -8.46 5.38
N LYS A 238 13.06 -8.14 5.93
CA LYS A 238 14.07 -7.28 5.30
C LYS A 238 14.91 -8.10 4.32
N TRP A 239 15.16 -7.54 3.15
CA TRP A 239 15.91 -8.12 2.04
C TRP A 239 16.82 -7.03 1.47
N THR A 240 18.01 -7.44 1.01
CA THR A 240 18.81 -6.62 0.09
C THR A 240 18.25 -6.77 -1.32
N SER A 241 18.54 -5.82 -2.20
CA SER A 241 18.21 -5.94 -3.63
C SER A 241 18.78 -7.21 -4.25
N ASN A 242 20.08 -7.48 -4.06
CA ASN A 242 20.73 -8.65 -4.65
C ASN A 242 20.02 -9.93 -4.24
N LYS A 243 19.72 -10.08 -2.94
CA LYS A 243 18.97 -11.24 -2.44
C LYS A 243 17.60 -11.32 -3.11
N PHE A 244 16.89 -10.21 -3.28
CA PHE A 244 15.58 -10.21 -3.95
C PHE A 244 15.70 -10.58 -5.43
N ILE A 245 16.63 -9.95 -6.16
CA ILE A 245 16.89 -10.15 -7.60
C ILE A 245 17.27 -11.61 -7.92
N GLU A 246 18.11 -12.22 -7.09
CA GLU A 246 18.51 -13.63 -7.21
C GLU A 246 17.34 -14.60 -7.02
N ASN A 247 16.33 -14.18 -6.26
CA ASN A 247 15.22 -15.03 -5.85
C ASN A 247 13.90 -14.74 -6.59
N ILE A 248 13.90 -13.85 -7.58
CA ILE A 248 12.76 -13.64 -8.47
C ILE A 248 12.94 -14.31 -9.83
N GLU A 249 11.90 -15.04 -10.26
CA GLU A 249 11.84 -15.77 -11.52
C GLU A 249 10.47 -15.64 -12.19
N LEU A 250 10.38 -16.01 -13.47
CA LEU A 250 9.10 -16.08 -14.18
C LEU A 250 8.31 -17.29 -13.69
N GLU A 251 7.00 -17.13 -13.51
CA GLU A 251 6.09 -18.27 -13.34
C GLU A 251 6.13 -19.13 -14.60
N LYS A 252 6.34 -20.43 -14.42
CA LYS A 252 6.40 -21.43 -15.48
C LYS A 252 5.02 -21.99 -15.81
#